data_AF-A0A3S9PYG0-F1
#
_entry.id   AF-A0A3S9PYG0-F1
#
_cell.length_a   1.000
_cell.length_b   1.000
_cell.length_c   1.000
_cell.angle_alpha   90.00
_cell.angle_beta   90.00
_cell.angle_gamma   90.00
#
_symmetry.space_group_name_H-M   'P 1'
#
loop_
_entity.id
_entity.type
_entity.pdbx_description
1 polymer ?
#
loop_
_entity_poly.entity_id
_entity_poly.type
_entity_poly.pdbx_seq_one_letter_code
_entity_poly.pdbx_strand_id
1 'polypeptide(L)'
;MTFKEQVQAVTRTVQHSKGSHLVELTQTFPFEPAAMWDALTSPEAMVQWFDVLSGDLEEGGDYELTGSQHSGTIKTCRPSSHSRSPGSTARTCRTFP
;
A
#
# COMPACT_ATOMS: atom_id res chain seq x y z
N MET A 1 -4.10 19.63 10.00
CA MET A 1 -4.30 19.37 8.56
C MET A 1 -5.79 19.25 8.30
N THR A 2 -6.33 20.02 7.38
CA THR A 2 -7.73 19.95 6.97
C THR A 2 -7.90 18.94 5.83
N PHE A 3 -9.12 18.46 5.61
CA PHE A 3 -9.44 17.60 4.46
C PHE A 3 -9.04 18.25 3.13
N LYS A 4 -9.31 19.54 2.97
CA LYS A 4 -8.97 20.29 1.76
C LYS A 4 -7.46 20.33 1.52
N GLU A 5 -6.67 20.58 2.56
CA GLU A 5 -5.20 20.55 2.48
C GLU A 5 -4.70 19.17 2.04
N GLN A 6 -5.26 18.10 2.60
CA GLN A 6 -4.87 16.73 2.25
C GLN A 6 -5.21 16.38 0.80
N VAL A 7 -6.40 16.77 0.31
CA VAL A 7 -6.78 16.51 -1.09
C VAL A 7 -5.85 17.23 -2.07
N GLN A 8 -5.43 18.46 -1.74
CA GLN A 8 -4.53 19.29 -2.56
C GLN A 8 -3.07 18.82 -2.51
N ALA A 9 -2.65 18.11 -1.46
CA ALA A 9 -1.31 17.54 -1.36
C ALA A 9 -1.05 16.36 -2.32
N VAL A 10 -2.11 15.82 -2.94
CA VAL A 10 -2.04 14.69 -3.88
C VAL A 10 -1.97 15.21 -5.32
N THR A 11 -0.86 14.92 -6.00
CA THR A 11 -0.72 15.11 -7.44
C THR A 11 -1.45 14.01 -8.19
N ARG A 12 -2.20 14.36 -9.25
CA ARG A 12 -3.01 13.43 -10.03
C ARG A 12 -2.71 13.55 -11.51
N THR A 13 -2.42 12.43 -12.15
CA THR A 13 -2.25 12.34 -13.59
C THR A 13 -3.27 11.36 -14.13
N VAL A 14 -4.01 11.76 -15.18
CA VAL A 14 -4.97 10.89 -15.87
C VAL A 14 -4.52 10.72 -17.31
N GLN A 15 -4.28 9.48 -17.71
CA GLN A 15 -3.97 9.14 -19.10
C GLN A 15 -5.14 8.37 -19.71
N HIS A 16 -5.53 8.76 -20.92
CA HIS A 16 -6.63 8.14 -21.66
C HIS A 16 -6.07 7.22 -22.73
N SER A 17 -6.44 5.94 -22.69
CA SER A 17 -6.14 4.95 -23.72
C SER A 17 -7.42 4.41 -24.34
N LYS A 18 -7.32 3.81 -25.54
CA LYS A 18 -8.50 3.24 -26.21
C LYS A 18 -9.05 2.07 -25.37
N GLY A 19 -10.14 2.32 -24.65
CA GLY A 19 -10.83 1.34 -23.81
C GLY A 19 -10.39 1.30 -22.34
N SER A 20 -9.51 2.19 -21.88
CA SER A 20 -9.12 2.26 -20.46
C SER A 20 -8.64 3.66 -20.04
N HIS A 21 -8.67 3.89 -18.73
CA HIS A 21 -8.12 5.09 -18.11
C HIS A 21 -7.06 4.67 -17.08
N LEU A 22 -5.87 5.27 -17.15
CA LEU A 22 -4.85 5.13 -16.13
C LEU A 22 -4.90 6.36 -15.23
N VAL A 23 -5.11 6.14 -13.93
CA VAL A 23 -5.08 7.20 -12.91
C VAL A 23 -3.88 6.96 -12.01
N GLU A 24 -2.97 7.93 -11.97
CA GLU A 24 -1.80 7.91 -11.09
C GLU A 24 -1.99 8.97 -10.00
N LEU A 25 -1.80 8.57 -8.74
CA LEU A 25 -1.84 9.44 -7.57
C LEU A 25 -0.46 9.43 -6.90
N THR A 26 0.12 10.62 -6.69
CA THR A 26 1.42 10.77 -6.02
C THR A 26 1.30 11.74 -4.85
N GLN A 27 1.82 11.34 -3.69
CA GLN A 27 1.90 12.19 -2.51
C GLN A 27 3.24 11.98 -1.80
N THR A 28 3.86 13.08 -1.35
CA THR A 28 5.09 13.03 -0.54
C THR A 28 4.73 13.13 0.94
N PHE A 29 5.30 12.23 1.74
CA PHE A 29 5.15 12.25 3.19
C PHE A 29 6.52 12.35 3.87
N PRO A 30 6.63 13.08 5.00
CA PRO A 30 7.88 13.20 5.75
C PRO A 30 8.08 12.01 6.70
N PHE A 31 7.95 10.78 6.18
CA PHE A 31 8.16 9.55 6.94
C PHE A 31 9.33 8.75 6.36
N GLU A 32 10.02 8.03 7.25
CA GLU A 32 11.06 7.10 6.83
C GLU A 32 10.47 5.98 5.95
N PRO A 33 11.18 5.52 4.91
CA PRO A 33 10.68 4.48 4.01
C PRO A 33 10.23 3.21 4.72
N ALA A 34 10.88 2.82 5.83
CA ALA A 34 10.48 1.67 6.63
C ALA A 34 9.14 1.87 7.34
N ALA A 35 8.91 3.06 7.91
CA ALA A 35 7.64 3.39 8.55
C ALA A 35 6.50 3.49 7.51
N MET A 36 6.79 4.04 6.33
CA MET A 36 5.84 4.07 5.22
C MET A 36 5.51 2.65 4.75
N TRP A 37 6.52 1.81 4.57
CA TRP A 37 6.32 0.41 4.20
C TRP A 37 5.39 -0.27 5.20
N ASP A 38 5.67 -0.18 6.50
CA ASP A 38 4.84 -0.79 7.53
C ASP A 38 3.40 -0.26 7.54
N ALA A 39 3.20 1.04 7.32
CA ALA A 39 1.88 1.65 7.25
C ALA A 39 1.04 1.14 6.06
N LEU A 40 1.69 0.85 4.94
CA LEU A 40 1.03 0.41 3.71
C LEU A 40 0.63 -1.07 3.71
N THR A 41 1.09 -1.82 4.70
CA THR A 41 1.23 -3.27 4.51
C THR A 41 0.99 -4.13 5.75
N SER A 42 1.11 -3.55 6.95
CA SER A 42 0.73 -4.23 8.18
C SER A 42 -0.79 -4.23 8.31
N PRO A 43 -1.45 -5.38 8.56
CA PRO A 43 -2.89 -5.42 8.79
C PRO A 43 -3.34 -4.46 9.90
N GLU A 44 -2.59 -4.41 11.01
CA GLU A 44 -2.89 -3.53 12.14
C GLU A 44 -2.81 -2.04 11.76
N ALA A 45 -1.88 -1.67 10.87
CA ALA A 45 -1.73 -0.29 10.41
C ALA A 45 -2.76 0.09 9.34
N MET A 46 -3.05 -0.81 8.39
CA MET A 46 -3.97 -0.57 7.28
C MET A 46 -5.41 -0.34 7.74
N VAL A 47 -5.85 -1.01 8.81
CA VAL A 47 -7.20 -0.82 9.39
C VAL A 47 -7.47 0.65 9.75
N GLN A 48 -6.43 1.43 10.05
CA GLN A 48 -6.59 2.83 10.45
C GLN A 48 -6.90 3.79 9.29
N TRP A 49 -6.59 3.42 8.05
CA TRP A 49 -6.66 4.37 6.93
C TRP A 49 -7.15 3.79 5.59
N PHE A 50 -7.20 2.47 5.44
CA PHE A 50 -7.62 1.80 4.20
C PHE A 50 -8.74 0.79 4.43
N ASP A 51 -8.40 -0.42 4.85
CA ASP A 51 -9.33 -1.55 4.99
C ASP A 51 -8.75 -2.63 5.93
N VAL A 52 -9.58 -3.60 6.32
CA VAL A 52 -9.23 -4.76 7.12
C VAL A 52 -8.65 -5.86 6.22
N LEU A 53 -7.33 -6.03 6.30
CA LEU A 53 -6.56 -7.01 5.52
C LEU A 53 -6.43 -8.35 6.26
N SER A 54 -6.73 -9.46 5.57
CA SER A 54 -6.56 -10.84 6.04
C SER A 54 -6.06 -11.78 4.94
N GLY A 55 -5.64 -13.00 5.30
CA GLY A 55 -5.22 -14.04 4.34
C GLY A 55 -3.81 -14.58 4.58
N ASP A 56 -3.26 -15.25 3.57
CA ASP A 56 -1.86 -15.68 3.52
C ASP A 56 -1.03 -14.54 2.94
N LEU A 57 -0.55 -13.67 3.83
CA LEU A 57 0.23 -12.49 3.47
C LEU A 57 1.68 -12.88 3.23
N GLU A 58 1.95 -13.79 2.31
CA GLU A 58 3.27 -14.15 1.76
C GLU A 58 3.27 -14.10 0.21
N GLU A 59 4.45 -14.17 -0.43
CA GLU A 59 4.54 -14.01 -1.88
C GLU A 59 3.95 -15.26 -2.53
N GLY A 60 2.96 -15.06 -3.41
CA GLY A 60 2.14 -16.15 -3.95
C GLY A 60 0.95 -16.53 -3.07
N GLY A 61 0.82 -15.97 -1.87
CA GLY A 61 -0.35 -16.14 -1.00
C GLY A 61 -1.52 -15.24 -1.40
N ASP A 62 -2.69 -15.51 -0.83
CA ASP A 62 -3.94 -14.80 -1.10
C ASP A 62 -4.26 -13.76 -0.03
N TYR A 63 -4.80 -12.62 -0.45
CA TYR A 63 -5.29 -11.57 0.43
C TYR A 63 -6.78 -11.31 0.27
N GLU A 64 -7.40 -10.84 1.34
CA GLU A 64 -8.78 -10.39 1.38
C GLU A 64 -8.89 -9.06 2.14
N LEU A 65 -9.62 -8.11 1.55
CA LEU A 65 -9.97 -6.81 2.10
C LEU A 65 -11.45 -6.85 2.45
N THR A 66 -11.75 -7.18 3.71
CA THR A 66 -13.09 -7.58 4.12
C THR A 66 -14.10 -6.42 4.13
N GLY A 67 -13.67 -5.17 4.36
CA GLY A 67 -14.55 -4.02 4.35
C GLY A 67 -15.02 -3.64 2.94
N SER A 68 -14.12 -3.70 1.95
CA SER A 68 -14.42 -3.41 0.54
C SER A 68 -14.78 -4.64 -0.30
N GLN A 69 -14.68 -5.85 0.27
CA GLN A 69 -14.98 -7.13 -0.39
C GLN A 69 -14.12 -7.40 -1.63
N HIS A 70 -12.85 -6.98 -1.59
CA HIS A 70 -11.87 -7.29 -2.65
C HIS A 70 -10.93 -8.40 -2.20
N SER A 71 -10.53 -9.25 -3.12
CA SER A 71 -9.53 -10.29 -2.89
C SER A 71 -8.60 -10.44 -4.08
N GLY A 72 -7.47 -11.10 -3.87
CA GLY A 72 -6.49 -11.36 -4.92
C GLY A 72 -5.27 -12.12 -4.41
N THR A 73 -4.30 -12.30 -5.30
CA THR A 73 -3.05 -13.01 -5.01
C THR A 73 -1.89 -12.02 -5.00
N ILE A 74 -1.01 -12.16 -4.01
CA ILE A 74 0.16 -11.31 -3.83
C ILE A 74 1.25 -11.77 -4.79
N LYS A 75 1.61 -10.93 -5.76
CA LYS A 75 2.58 -11.31 -6.81
C LYS A 75 4.03 -11.14 -6.40
N THR A 76 4.35 -10.11 -5.62
CA THR A 76 5.73 -9.77 -5.29
C THR A 76 5.77 -8.97 -4.00
N CYS A 77 6.72 -9.27 -3.11
CA CYS A 77 6.94 -8.46 -1.90
C CYS A 77 8.40 -8.20 -1.67
N ARG A 78 8.80 -6.98 -1.96
CA ARG A 78 10.16 -6.53 -1.68
C ARG A 78 10.10 -5.12 -1.08
N PRO A 79 10.57 -4.93 0.17
CA PRO A 79 10.85 -3.58 0.63
C PRO A 79 11.87 -2.96 -0.33
N SER A 80 11.70 -1.68 -0.67
CA SER A 80 12.64 -1.00 -1.56
C SER A 80 14.04 -1.04 -0.94
N SER A 81 15.06 -1.25 -1.78
CA SER A 81 16.46 -1.49 -1.37
C SER A 81 17.13 -0.36 -0.55
N HIS A 82 16.40 0.72 -0.27
CA HIS A 82 16.85 1.83 0.56
C HIS A 82 16.50 1.67 2.05
N SER A 83 15.70 0.69 2.44
CA SER A 83 15.44 0.37 3.85
C SER A 83 16.25 -0.85 4.32
N ARG A 84 17.49 -0.62 4.76
CA ARG A 84 18.26 -1.63 5.50
C ARG A 84 18.11 -1.38 7.00
N SER A 85 17.17 -2.07 7.63
CA SER A 85 17.06 -2.12 9.10
C SER A 85 17.63 -3.45 9.63
N PRO A 86 18.62 -3.46 10.54
CA PRO A 86 19.10 -4.69 11.15
C PRO A 86 18.10 -5.11 12.25
N GLY A 87 17.26 -6.10 11.95
CA GLY A 87 16.37 -6.72 12.96
C GLY A 87 14.96 -7.08 12.50
N SER A 88 14.53 -6.73 11.29
CA SER A 88 13.19 -7.10 10.82
C SER A 88 13.17 -8.51 10.23
N THR A 89 12.71 -9.49 11.01
CA THR A 89 12.31 -10.83 10.54
C THR A 89 10.93 -10.83 9.88
N ALA A 90 10.59 -9.80 9.09
CA ALA A 90 9.31 -9.73 8.41
C ALA A 90 9.33 -10.57 7.11
N ARG A 91 9.07 -11.87 7.27
CA ARG A 91 8.74 -12.80 6.17
C ARG A 91 7.38 -12.53 5.52
N THR A 92 6.56 -11.71 6.18
CA THR A 92 5.21 -11.37 5.73
C THR A 92 5.28 -10.40 4.56
N CYS A 93 4.70 -10.81 3.44
CA CYS A 93 4.29 -9.97 2.33
C CYS A 93 3.40 -8.88 2.83
N ARG A 94 4.09 -7.81 3.13
CA ARG A 94 3.54 -6.54 3.42
C ARG A 94 3.05 -5.99 2.05
N THR A 95 1.74 -6.05 1.81
CA THR A 95 1.04 -5.97 0.51
C THR A 95 1.02 -4.58 -0.13
N PHE A 96 1.29 -4.49 -1.44
CA PHE A 96 0.79 -3.39 -2.28
C PHE A 96 0.52 -3.89 -3.72
N PRO A 97 -0.51 -3.36 -4.42
CA PRO A 97 -0.90 -3.74 -5.79
C PRO A 97 0.17 -3.51 -6.86
#